data_AF-A0A9E5HMV3-F1
#
_entry.id   AF-A0A9E5HMV3-F1
#
_cell.length_a   1.000
_cell.length_b   1.000
_cell.length_c   1.000
_cell.angle_alpha   90.00
_cell.angle_beta   90.00
_cell.angle_gamma   90.00
#
_symmetry.space_group_name_H-M   'P 1'
#
loop_
_entity.id
_entity.type
_entity.pdbx_description
1 polymer ?
#
loop_
_entity_poly.entity_id
_entity_poly.type
_entity_poly.pdbx_seq_one_letter_code
_entity_poly.pdbx_strand_id
1 'polypeptide(L)' 'LLFVIANLGRHLRIDPEEALRHANSKFTRRFHFIEAELKKRGKSPYQSDLDEMDALWNAAKAKEKSKA' A
#
# COMPACT_ATOMS: atom_id res chain seq x y z
N LEU A 1 -12.58 -11.26 -15.28
CA LEU A 1 -11.49 -11.45 -14.30
C LEU A 1 -11.91 -11.07 -12.87
N LEU A 2 -12.32 -9.83 -12.59
CA LEU A 2 -12.69 -9.39 -11.22
C LEU A 2 -13.80 -10.24 -10.57
N PHE A 3 -14.83 -10.64 -11.33
CA PHE A 3 -15.87 -11.54 -10.85
C PHE A 3 -15.32 -12.90 -10.40
N VAL A 4 -14.34 -13.45 -11.13
CA VAL A 4 -13.68 -14.72 -10.78
C VAL A 4 -12.88 -14.58 -9.48
N ILE A 5 -12.16 -13.47 -9.31
CA ILE A 5 -11.42 -13.17 -8.08
C ILE A 5 -12.37 -12.99 -6.89
N ALA A 6 -13.50 -12.30 -7.08
CA ALA A 6 -14.51 -12.14 -6.04
C ALA A 6 -15.16 -13.48 -5.67
N ASN A 7 -15.47 -14.34 -6.65
CA ASN A 7 -15.96 -15.70 -6.39
C ASN A 7 -14.93 -16.54 -5.63
N LEU A 8 -13.65 -16.47 -6.00
CA LEU A 8 -12.58 -17.15 -5.28
C LEU A 8 -12.52 -16.70 -3.81
N GLY A 9 -12.61 -15.40 -3.55
CA GLY A 9 -12.69 -14.86 -2.19
C GLY A 9 -13.84 -15.48 -1.39
N ARG A 10 -15.05 -15.53 -1.97
CA ARG A 10 -16.21 -16.16 -1.33
C ARG A 10 -16.02 -17.65 -1.08
N HIS A 11 -15.43 -18.40 -2.02
CA HIS A 11 -15.10 -19.82 -1.82
C HIS A 11 -14.10 -20.04 -0.67
N LEU A 12 -13.18 -19.09 -0.46
CA LEU A 12 -12.24 -19.07 0.66
C LEU A 12 -12.84 -18.47 1.94
N ARG A 13 -14.14 -18.13 1.97
CA ARG A 13 -14.84 -17.46 3.08
C ARG A 13 -14.24 -16.10 3.44
N ILE A 14 -13.70 -15.39 2.46
CA ILE A 14 -13.19 -14.03 2.57
C ILE A 14 -14.22 -13.10 1.93
N ASP A 15 -14.62 -12.03 2.63
CA ASP A 15 -15.43 -10.98 2.02
C ASP A 15 -14.57 -10.17 1.02
N PRO A 16 -14.88 -10.19 -0.29
CA PRO A 16 -14.05 -9.52 -1.29
C PRO A 16 -14.03 -7.99 -1.17
N GLU A 17 -15.13 -7.37 -0.70
CA GLU A 17 -15.21 -5.92 -0.54
C GLU A 17 -14.34 -5.49 0.65
N GLU A 18 -14.47 -6.18 1.79
CA GLU A 18 -13.68 -5.92 2.98
C GLU A 18 -12.19 -6.15 2.69
N ALA A 19 -11.84 -7.24 2.01
CA ALA A 19 -10.46 -7.52 1.61
C ALA A 19 -9.87 -6.42 0.72
N LEU A 20 -10.65 -5.91 -0.24
CA LEU A 20 -10.24 -4.80 -1.10
C LEU A 20 -10.10 -3.49 -0.29
N ARG A 21 -11.04 -3.21 0.61
CA ARG A 21 -11.00 -2.04 1.50
C ARG A 21 -9.74 -2.07 2.37
N HIS A 22 -9.42 -3.22 2.96
CA HIS A 22 -8.19 -3.40 3.74
C HIS A 22 -6.93 -3.23 2.89
N ALA A 23 -6.91 -3.75 1.67
CA ALA A 23 -5.80 -3.56 0.74
C ALA A 23 -5.60 -2.07 0.40
N ASN A 24 -6.67 -1.34 0.10
CA ASN A 24 -6.65 0.09 -0.18
C ASN A 24 -6.18 0.90 1.03
N SER A 25 -6.72 0.64 2.23
CA SER A 25 -6.28 1.35 3.44
C SER A 25 -4.79 1.11 3.74
N LYS A 26 -4.29 -0.11 3.53
CA LYS A 26 -2.86 -0.44 3.66
C LYS A 26 -2.01 0.33 2.64
N PHE A 27 -2.46 0.40 1.39
CA PHE A 27 -1.80 1.18 0.35
C PHE A 27 -1.73 2.65 0.73
N THR A 28 -2.87 3.27 1.09
CA THR A 28 -2.95 4.68 1.47
C THR A 28 -2.02 5.02 2.64
N ARG A 29 -1.98 4.19 3.71
CA ARG A 29 -1.07 4.42 4.84
C ARG A 29 0.40 4.43 4.44
N ARG A 30 0.81 3.50 3.56
CA ARG A 30 2.19 3.42 3.08
C ARG A 30 2.51 4.57 2.14
N PHE A 31 1.59 4.94 1.27
CA PHE A 31 1.78 6.04 0.34
C PHE A 31 1.93 7.38 1.07
N HIS A 32 1.09 7.65 2.07
CA HIS A 32 1.25 8.85 2.92
C HIS A 32 2.61 8.90 3.63
N PHE A 33 3.15 7.74 4.04
CA PHE A 33 4.51 7.68 4.60
C PHE A 33 5.56 8.09 3.55
N ILE A 34 5.45 7.57 2.33
CA ILE A 34 6.35 7.91 1.21
C ILE A 34 6.28 9.41 0.93
N GLU A 35 5.08 9.98 0.81
CA GLU A 35 4.88 11.42 0.58
C GLU A 35 5.49 12.27 1.71
N ALA A 36 5.33 11.85 2.96
CA ALA A 36 5.93 12.54 4.10
C ALA A 36 7.46 12.51 4.06
N GLU A 37 8.08 11.38 3.70
CA GLU A 37 9.53 11.26 3.58
C GLU A 37 10.08 12.04 2.38
N LEU A 38 9.41 12.02 1.23
CA LEU A 38 9.80 12.82 0.07
C LEU A 38 9.67 14.32 0.36
N LYS A 39 8.61 14.73 1.07
CA LYS A 39 8.42 16.12 1.46
C LYS A 39 9.55 16.63 2.35
N LYS A 40 10.08 15.80 3.26
CA LYS A 40 11.28 16.14 4.06
C LYS A 40 12.53 16.36 3.20
N ARG A 41 12.59 15.71 2.04
CA ARG A 41 13.67 15.87 1.03
C ARG A 41 13.38 17.00 0.04
N GLY A 42 12.29 17.75 0.21
CA GLY A 42 11.87 18.80 -0.71
C GLY A 42 11.40 18.29 -2.07
N LYS A 43 11.05 17.00 -2.19
CA LYS A 43 10.60 16.36 -3.43
C LYS A 43 9.12 15.99 -3.36
N SER A 44 8.49 15.92 -4.52
CA SER A 44 7.19 15.26 -4.73
C SER A 44 7.39 13.84 -5.31
N PRO A 45 6.39 12.95 -5.23
CA PRO A 45 6.44 11.63 -5.85
C PRO A 45 6.75 11.66 -7.36
N TYR A 46 6.28 12.70 -8.06
CA TYR A 46 6.54 12.89 -9.50
C TYR A 46 8.00 13.23 -9.83
N GLN A 47 8.77 13.64 -8.83
CA GLN A 47 10.21 13.97 -8.94
C GLN A 47 11.10 12.83 -8.40
N SER A 48 10.48 11.73 -7.99
CA SER A 48 11.14 10.50 -7.54
C SER A 48 11.24 9.53 -8.71
N ASP A 49 12.24 8.65 -8.67
CA ASP A 49 12.29 7.46 -9.53
C ASP A 49 11.66 6.25 -8.84
N LEU A 50 11.52 5.15 -9.59
CA LEU A 50 10.93 3.90 -9.09
C LEU A 50 11.76 3.28 -7.97
N ASP A 51 13.09 3.37 -8.03
CA ASP A 51 13.99 2.79 -7.04
C ASP A 51 13.86 3.51 -5.68
N GLU A 52 13.79 4.84 -5.68
CA GLU A 52 13.54 5.67 -4.48
C GLU A 52 12.15 5.39 -3.92
N MET A 53 11.12 5.24 -4.77
CA MET A 53 9.77 4.88 -4.33
C MET A 53 9.71 3.49 -3.70
N ASP A 54 10.37 2.48 -4.29
CA ASP A 54 10.42 1.12 -3.77
C ASP A 54 11.20 1.03 -2.45
N ALA A 55 12.30 1.78 -2.32
CA ALA A 55 13.04 1.88 -1.07
C ALA A 55 12.17 2.47 0.06
N LEU A 56 11.46 3.57 -0.22
CA LEU A 56 10.55 4.21 0.73
C LEU A 56 9.34 3.32 1.05
N TRP A 57 8.84 2.56 0.08
CA TRP A 57 7.76 1.58 0.29
C TRP A 57 8.19 0.45 1.23
N ASN A 58 9.40 -0.08 1.06
CA ASN A 58 9.96 -1.09 1.95
C ASN A 58 10.16 -0.55 3.37
N ALA A 59 10.62 0.70 3.51
CA ALA A 59 10.70 1.37 4.81
C ALA A 59 9.31 1.54 5.46
N ALA A 60 8.28 1.92 4.69
CA ALA A 60 6.91 2.03 5.16
C ALA A 60 6.38 0.69 5.69
N LYS A 61 6.63 -0.40 4.95
CA LYS A 61 6.25 -1.77 5.32
C LYS A 61 6.95 -2.22 6.61
N ALA A 62 8.22 -1.91 6.79
CA ALA A 62 8.97 -2.24 8.01
C ALA A 62 8.41 -1.49 9.23
N LYS A 63 8.13 -0.18 9.09
CA LYS A 63 7.57 0.66 10.14
C LYS A 63 6.14 0.25 10.55
N GLU A 64 5.33 -0.21 9.60
CA GLU A 64 3.99 -0.75 9.89
C GLU A 64 4.08 -2.05 10.70
N LYS A 65 4.99 -2.96 10.31
CA LYS A 65 5.23 -4.22 11.04
C LYS A 65 5.77 -4.03 12.45
N SER A 66 6.57 -2.99 12.70
CA SER A 66 7.10 -2.71 14.03
C SER A 66 6.09 -2.06 14.99
N LYS A 67 4.95 -1.59 14.47
CA LYS A 67 3.86 -0.99 15.26
C LYS A 67 2.72 -1.96 15.57
N ALA A 68 2.69 -3.11 14.89
CA ALA A 68 1.73 -4.19 15.10
C ALA A 68 2.30 -5.20 16.10
#